data_AF-A0A821LVF8-F1
#
_entry.id   AF-A0A821LVF8-F1
#
_cell.length_a   1.000
_cell.length_b   1.000
_cell.length_c   1.000
_cell.angle_alpha   90.00
_cell.angle_beta   90.00
_cell.angle_gamma   90.00
#
_symmetry.space_group_name_H-M   'P 1'
#
loop_
_entity.id
_entity.type
_entity.pdbx_description
1 polymer ?
#
loop_
_entity_poly.entity_id
_entity_poly.type
_entity_poly.pdbx_seq_one_letter_code
_entity_poly.pdbx_strand_id
1 'polypeptide(L)'
;MNDSEANILLNCHKGDKELTWYLILFSELVRARGDTLIIYKQMIISVFHRCIQIIHKVSYKAIAKAAKHLLKSLTHVYMINIRSTIKNIDGPYIDFLPIRAWGQPINVDTCQVQYHIPNDDELDFVREFVETFIYAELDLLKEKSLKQSNNERLRSLTIIHNIAIGCFRIVPRFSSPNVQNLIPTVVPCSSQFQNQFSIYSKVPKFRENLRLRLLIDMGKLLNVLVEHHSDDVSSIKIAHKIYSATSICYGASKHHINDMRKELQSNKLFIKNKLCGERQNPQYLTMKRIALQIELFEMVEYGTLTEIDKQVTLKLFELSINRYSEIRRHAQIELFSVLHRYRFSSQVIVNRIIKFLNTSGTVDHDQIKGCLYILLGNNTYFMLTEDSWITIEKLWPAIVRMNHANKISTQNLLNEIKNKINRVFVTKEIIQNIAFE
;
A
#
# COMPACT_ATOMS: atom_id res chain seq x y z
N MET A 1 -4.72 21.67 31.89
CA MET A 1 -4.27 22.76 31.01
C MET A 1 -5.52 23.48 30.54
N ASN A 2 -5.55 24.80 30.72
CA ASN A 2 -6.73 25.64 30.51
C ASN A 2 -7.18 25.59 29.04
N ASP A 3 -8.49 25.64 28.79
CA ASP A 3 -9.10 25.61 27.45
C ASP A 3 -8.58 26.71 26.49
N SER A 4 -7.92 27.75 27.03
CA SER A 4 -7.23 28.77 26.25
C SER A 4 -5.98 28.24 25.54
N GLU A 5 -5.17 27.36 26.15
CA GLU A 5 -3.94 26.82 25.55
C GLU A 5 -4.24 25.78 24.46
N ALA A 6 -5.29 24.98 24.64
CA ALA A 6 -5.76 24.04 23.63
C ALA A 6 -6.19 24.77 22.35
N ASN A 7 -6.90 25.90 22.48
CA ASN A 7 -7.33 26.71 21.35
C ASN A 7 -6.16 27.40 20.61
N ILE A 8 -5.06 27.73 21.30
CA ILE A 8 -3.86 28.31 20.67
C ILE A 8 -3.12 27.26 19.83
N LEU A 9 -3.03 26.01 20.30
CA LEU A 9 -2.43 24.89 19.55
C LEU A 9 -3.23 24.53 18.30
N LEU A 10 -4.56 24.71 18.33
CA LEU A 10 -5.47 24.36 17.24
C LEU A 10 -5.44 25.36 16.07
N ASN A 11 -5.27 26.66 16.36
CA ASN A 11 -5.44 27.75 15.38
C ASN A 11 -4.14 28.42 14.89
N CYS A 12 -2.97 28.02 15.40
CA CYS A 12 -1.70 28.59 14.93
C CYS A 12 -1.33 28.08 13.53
N HIS A 13 -1.75 28.81 12.49
CA HIS A 13 -1.32 28.62 11.10
C HIS A 13 0.21 28.73 10.94
N LYS A 14 0.88 29.50 11.82
CA LYS A 14 2.34 29.48 12.02
C LYS A 14 2.66 28.36 13.00
N GLY A 15 2.92 27.16 12.48
CA GLY A 15 3.25 26.01 13.31
C GLY A 15 4.45 26.29 14.21
N ASP A 16 4.33 25.95 15.48
CA ASP A 16 5.45 25.98 16.42
C ASP A 16 6.51 24.97 15.95
N LYS A 17 7.72 25.48 15.69
CA LYS A 17 8.85 24.67 15.21
C LYS A 17 9.31 23.68 16.28
N GLU A 18 9.26 24.08 17.54
CA GLU A 18 9.69 23.25 18.65
C GLU A 18 8.71 22.09 18.85
N LEU A 19 7.41 22.37 18.92
CA LEU A 19 6.39 21.32 18.95
C LEU A 19 6.49 20.39 17.73
N THR A 20 6.70 20.94 16.53
CA THR A 20 6.83 20.12 15.32
C THR A 20 8.05 19.19 15.41
N TRP A 21 9.17 19.65 15.96
CA TRP A 21 10.36 18.83 16.21
C TRP A 21 10.07 17.69 17.19
N TYR A 22 9.42 17.98 18.33
CA TYR A 22 9.03 16.94 19.29
C TYR A 22 8.07 15.91 18.70
N LEU A 23 7.12 16.34 17.86
CA LEU A 23 6.20 15.42 17.18
C LEU A 23 6.92 14.53 16.15
N ILE A 24 7.94 15.06 15.46
CA ILE A 24 8.78 14.26 14.56
C ILE A 24 9.59 13.24 15.38
N LEU A 25 10.21 13.66 16.49
CA LEU A 25 10.93 12.76 17.38
C LEU A 25 10.01 11.67 17.93
N PHE A 26 8.83 12.04 18.41
CA PHE A 26 7.80 11.10 18.87
C PHE A 26 7.43 10.09 17.78
N SER A 27 7.30 10.53 16.52
CA SER A 27 6.97 9.62 15.42
C SER A 27 8.01 8.52 15.20
N GLU A 28 9.27 8.74 15.55
CA GLU A 28 10.33 7.72 15.48
C GLU A 28 10.48 6.94 16.78
N LEU A 29 10.28 7.56 17.95
CA LEU A 29 10.35 6.88 19.25
C LEU A 29 9.31 5.76 19.39
N VAL A 30 8.13 5.96 18.80
CA VAL A 30 7.05 4.97 18.83
C VAL A 30 7.33 3.76 17.93
N ARG A 31 8.40 3.79 17.12
CA ARG A 31 8.92 2.63 16.39
C ARG A 31 9.77 1.74 17.31
N ALA A 32 9.18 1.31 18.42
CA ALA A 32 9.80 0.45 19.42
C ALA A 32 9.09 -0.92 19.49
N ARG A 33 9.61 -1.81 20.34
CA ARG A 33 8.99 -3.13 20.55
C ARG A 33 7.61 -2.98 21.19
N GLY A 34 6.64 -3.76 20.73
CA GLY A 34 5.23 -3.67 21.18
C GLY A 34 5.11 -3.79 22.70
N ASP A 35 5.82 -4.75 23.28
CA ASP A 35 5.82 -5.04 24.73
C ASP A 35 6.22 -3.84 25.59
N THR A 36 7.13 -3.03 25.07
CA THR A 36 7.65 -1.84 25.72
C THR A 36 6.68 -0.66 25.54
N LEU A 37 5.98 -0.59 24.40
CA LEU A 37 5.01 0.45 24.11
C LEU A 37 3.75 0.35 24.97
N ILE A 38 3.35 -0.86 25.38
CA ILE A 38 2.20 -1.07 26.28
C ILE A 38 2.38 -0.31 27.59
N ILE A 39 3.60 -0.29 28.15
CA ILE A 39 3.92 0.40 29.41
C ILE A 39 3.57 1.89 29.34
N TYR A 40 3.73 2.50 28.16
CA TYR A 40 3.46 3.91 27.90
C TYR A 40 2.12 4.18 27.22
N LYS A 41 1.22 3.19 27.15
CA LYS A 41 -0.08 3.27 26.46
C LYS A 41 -0.85 4.56 26.77
N GLN A 42 -1.04 4.86 28.07
CA GLN A 42 -1.79 6.04 28.51
C GLN A 42 -1.15 7.36 28.06
N MET A 43 0.18 7.45 28.15
CA MET A 43 0.92 8.63 27.69
C MET A 43 0.78 8.81 26.18
N ILE A 44 0.95 7.72 25.42
CA ILE A 44 0.82 7.73 23.96
C ILE A 44 -0.59 8.20 23.55
N ILE A 45 -1.64 7.61 24.12
CA ILE A 45 -3.04 7.99 23.84
C ILE A 45 -3.28 9.46 24.15
N SER A 46 -2.77 9.97 25.27
CA SER A 46 -2.93 11.38 25.67
C SER A 46 -2.32 12.36 24.66
N VAL A 47 -1.16 12.02 24.07
CA VAL A 47 -0.52 12.82 23.02
C VAL A 47 -1.39 12.84 21.77
N PHE A 48 -1.93 11.70 21.34
CA PHE A 48 -2.82 11.65 20.19
C PHE A 48 -4.09 12.47 20.40
N HIS A 49 -4.74 12.38 21.56
CA HIS A 49 -5.92 13.19 21.85
C HIS A 49 -5.68 14.70 21.71
N ARG A 50 -4.54 15.20 22.20
CA ARG A 50 -4.22 16.63 22.15
C ARG A 50 -3.80 17.09 20.76
N CYS A 51 -3.14 16.23 20.00
CA CYS A 51 -2.46 16.64 18.78
C CYS A 51 -3.24 16.32 17.49
N ILE A 52 -4.23 15.42 17.52
CA ILE A 52 -4.94 14.96 16.31
C ILE A 52 -5.65 16.08 15.53
N GLN A 53 -6.10 17.12 16.24
CA GLN A 53 -6.83 18.24 15.65
C GLN A 53 -5.92 19.34 15.07
N ILE A 54 -4.59 19.24 15.22
CA ILE A 54 -3.65 20.26 14.70
C ILE A 54 -3.79 20.41 13.18
N ILE A 55 -3.97 21.65 12.70
CA ILE A 55 -4.18 21.95 11.28
C ILE A 55 -2.84 22.11 10.52
N HIS A 56 -1.74 22.42 11.23
CA HIS A 56 -0.44 22.64 10.61
C HIS A 56 0.09 21.40 9.87
N LYS A 57 0.40 21.57 8.57
CA LYS A 57 0.68 20.49 7.61
C LYS A 57 1.81 19.55 8.00
N VAL A 58 2.89 20.09 8.56
CA VAL A 58 4.05 19.28 8.95
C VAL A 58 3.72 18.49 10.22
N SER A 59 3.05 19.12 11.17
CA SER A 59 2.73 18.56 12.48
C SER A 59 1.72 17.41 12.38
N TYR A 60 0.59 17.59 11.68
CA TYR A 60 -0.37 16.48 11.52
C TYR A 60 0.20 15.32 10.71
N LYS A 61 1.11 15.58 9.76
CA LYS A 61 1.80 14.51 9.03
C LYS A 61 2.74 13.73 9.94
N ALA A 62 3.44 14.39 10.86
CA ALA A 62 4.27 13.74 11.85
C ALA A 62 3.43 12.87 12.79
N ILE A 63 2.28 13.36 13.25
CA ILE A 63 1.34 12.60 14.10
C ILE A 63 0.74 11.42 13.35
N ALA A 64 0.29 11.62 12.10
CA ALA A 64 -0.21 10.54 11.27
C ALA A 64 0.88 9.46 11.05
N LYS A 65 2.13 9.88 10.80
CA LYS A 65 3.26 8.95 10.71
C LYS A 65 3.52 8.21 12.03
N ALA A 66 3.42 8.90 13.17
CA ALA A 66 3.53 8.28 14.49
C ALA A 66 2.46 7.20 14.69
N ALA A 67 1.21 7.48 14.32
CA ALA A 67 0.11 6.50 14.41
C ALA A 67 0.39 5.27 13.54
N LYS A 68 0.88 5.47 12.31
CA LYS A 68 1.29 4.37 11.44
C LYS A 68 2.41 3.54 12.06
N HIS A 69 3.44 4.17 12.62
CA HIS A 69 4.56 3.47 13.24
C HIS A 69 4.11 2.69 14.47
N LEU A 70 3.30 3.30 15.35
CA LEU A 70 2.70 2.66 16.52
C LEU A 70 1.97 1.37 16.13
N LEU A 71 1.01 1.51 15.22
CA LEU A 71 0.17 0.39 14.81
C LEU A 71 1.00 -0.70 14.13
N LYS A 72 2.03 -0.34 13.35
CA LYS A 72 2.94 -1.33 12.78
C LYS A 72 3.71 -2.09 13.86
N SER A 73 4.26 -1.38 14.84
CA SER A 73 5.00 -1.97 15.96
C SER A 73 4.18 -2.94 16.78
N LEU A 74 2.87 -2.69 16.91
CA LEU A 74 1.92 -3.52 17.68
C LEU A 74 1.26 -4.64 16.86
N THR A 75 1.32 -4.59 15.53
CA THR A 75 0.59 -5.54 14.67
C THR A 75 1.48 -6.45 13.83
N HIS A 76 2.72 -6.07 13.57
CA HIS A 76 3.61 -6.84 12.69
C HIS A 76 4.41 -7.86 13.48
N VAL A 77 4.67 -9.02 12.88
CA VAL A 77 5.67 -9.95 13.37
C VAL A 77 7.03 -9.51 12.84
N TYR A 78 7.99 -9.27 13.71
CA TYR A 78 9.35 -8.86 13.34
C TYR A 78 10.39 -9.42 14.30
N MET A 79 11.66 -9.34 13.93
CA MET A 79 12.76 -9.82 14.79
C MET A 79 13.12 -8.76 15.82
N ILE A 80 13.34 -9.19 17.07
CA ILE A 80 13.73 -8.30 18.18
C ILE A 80 15.20 -7.92 18.08
N ASN A 81 16.05 -8.89 17.74
CA ASN A 81 17.49 -8.73 17.81
C ASN A 81 18.15 -8.98 16.44
N ILE A 82 18.66 -7.90 15.83
CA ILE A 82 19.43 -7.92 14.58
C ILE A 82 20.92 -7.67 14.87
N ARG A 83 21.39 -7.94 16.10
CA ARG A 83 22.82 -7.83 16.46
C ARG A 83 23.64 -8.82 15.63
N SER A 84 24.91 -8.47 15.44
CA SER A 84 25.90 -9.29 14.72
C SER A 84 26.38 -10.51 15.51
N THR A 85 25.95 -10.67 16.76
CA THR A 85 26.36 -11.76 17.65
C THR A 85 25.17 -12.21 18.51
N ILE A 86 25.10 -13.52 18.79
CA ILE A 86 24.11 -14.11 19.74
C ILE A 86 24.60 -14.00 21.19
N LYS A 87 25.91 -13.89 21.39
CA LYS A 87 26.52 -13.86 22.72
C LYS A 87 26.15 -12.58 23.46
N ASN A 88 25.98 -12.69 24.78
CA ASN A 88 25.69 -11.55 25.63
C ASN A 88 26.91 -10.63 25.70
N ILE A 89 26.93 -9.59 24.86
CA ILE A 89 27.97 -8.55 24.87
C ILE A 89 27.82 -7.65 26.11
N ASP A 90 26.59 -7.52 26.62
CA ASP A 90 26.25 -6.62 27.72
C ASP A 90 26.46 -7.29 29.10
N GLY A 91 26.96 -8.54 29.11
CA GLY A 91 27.30 -9.29 30.33
C GLY A 91 28.66 -8.88 30.92
N PRO A 92 28.97 -9.36 32.14
CA PRO A 92 30.26 -9.09 32.77
C PRO A 92 31.41 -9.69 31.94
N TYR A 93 32.48 -8.92 31.76
CA TYR A 93 33.64 -9.30 30.93
C TYR A 93 34.41 -10.55 31.43
N ILE A 94 34.12 -10.99 32.64
CA ILE A 94 34.69 -12.19 33.26
C ILE A 94 34.17 -13.45 32.53
N ASP A 95 32.89 -13.45 32.15
CA ASP A 95 32.24 -14.62 31.53
C ASP A 95 32.52 -14.68 30.02
N PHE A 96 32.61 -13.51 29.37
CA PHE A 96 32.86 -13.43 27.93
C PHE A 96 33.53 -12.12 27.51
N LEU A 97 34.59 -12.24 26.70
CA LEU A 97 35.25 -11.10 26.06
C LEU A 97 34.62 -10.82 24.67
N PRO A 98 33.94 -9.68 24.46
CA PRO A 98 33.23 -9.37 23.22
C PRO A 98 34.09 -9.41 21.95
N ILE A 99 35.37 -9.07 22.07
CA ILE A 99 36.31 -9.07 20.94
C ILE A 99 36.46 -10.47 20.31
N ARG A 100 36.23 -11.54 21.08
CA ARG A 100 36.29 -12.92 20.58
C ARG A 100 35.11 -13.27 19.66
N ALA A 101 34.04 -12.47 19.65
CA ALA A 101 32.91 -12.66 18.75
C ALA A 101 33.07 -11.94 17.40
N TRP A 102 34.16 -11.22 17.18
CA TRP A 102 34.37 -10.47 15.95
C TRP A 102 34.48 -11.40 14.74
N GLY A 103 33.72 -11.09 13.69
CA GLY A 103 33.72 -11.84 12.44
C GLY A 103 33.21 -13.28 12.58
N GLN A 104 32.67 -13.70 13.73
CA GLN A 104 32.19 -15.06 13.90
C GLN A 104 31.02 -15.33 12.95
N PRO A 105 31.11 -16.35 12.06
CA PRO A 105 30.01 -16.73 11.21
C PRO A 105 28.90 -17.39 12.04
N ILE A 106 27.67 -17.30 11.55
CA ILE A 106 26.54 -17.97 12.19
C ILE A 106 26.29 -19.32 11.54
N ASN A 107 26.04 -20.35 12.36
CA ASN A 107 25.44 -21.58 11.89
C ASN A 107 23.91 -21.39 11.85
N VAL A 108 23.32 -21.54 10.67
CA VAL A 108 21.88 -21.35 10.43
C VAL A 108 21.06 -22.40 11.19
N ASP A 109 21.56 -23.62 11.31
CA ASP A 109 20.83 -24.74 11.91
C ASP A 109 20.69 -24.59 13.43
N THR A 110 21.63 -23.89 14.08
CA THR A 110 21.63 -23.65 15.53
C THR A 110 21.19 -22.23 15.89
N CYS A 111 20.77 -21.42 14.91
CA CYS A 111 20.45 -20.02 15.13
C CYS A 111 19.10 -19.87 15.84
N GLN A 112 19.12 -19.41 17.09
CA GLN A 112 17.90 -19.02 17.81
C GLN A 112 17.58 -17.55 17.52
N VAL A 113 16.53 -17.32 16.74
CA VAL A 113 16.03 -15.98 16.46
C VAL A 113 14.87 -15.66 17.39
N GLN A 114 14.94 -14.50 18.04
CA GLN A 114 13.85 -13.98 18.85
C GLN A 114 12.91 -13.15 17.99
N TYR A 115 11.65 -13.58 17.94
CA TYR A 115 10.59 -12.88 17.23
C TYR A 115 9.71 -12.14 18.23
N HIS A 116 9.32 -10.93 17.86
CA HIS A 116 8.19 -10.27 18.45
C HIS A 116 6.94 -10.76 17.72
N ILE A 117 6.04 -11.38 18.47
CA ILE A 117 4.72 -11.80 18.00
C ILE A 117 3.71 -10.98 18.81
N PRO A 118 2.76 -10.29 18.16
CA PRO A 118 1.78 -9.49 18.87
C PRO A 118 1.04 -10.29 19.94
N ASN A 119 0.87 -9.71 21.13
CA ASN A 119 0.10 -10.32 22.22
C ASN A 119 -1.33 -9.76 22.27
N ASP A 120 -2.19 -10.36 23.08
CA ASP A 120 -3.60 -9.95 23.18
C ASP A 120 -3.74 -8.50 23.71
N ASP A 121 -2.89 -8.08 24.64
CA ASP A 121 -2.86 -6.71 25.19
C ASP A 121 -2.52 -5.64 24.11
N GLU A 122 -1.59 -5.95 23.21
CA GLU A 122 -1.22 -5.10 22.08
C GLU A 122 -2.34 -5.01 21.06
N LEU A 123 -2.99 -6.14 20.77
CA LEU A 123 -4.14 -6.17 19.87
C LEU A 123 -5.32 -5.40 20.45
N ASP A 124 -5.52 -5.45 21.76
CA ASP A 124 -6.54 -4.68 22.48
C ASP A 124 -6.22 -3.19 22.49
N PHE A 125 -4.95 -2.82 22.66
CA PHE A 125 -4.52 -1.44 22.50
C PHE A 125 -4.76 -0.94 21.07
N VAL A 126 -4.44 -1.74 20.05
CA VAL A 126 -4.73 -1.37 18.65
C VAL A 126 -6.23 -1.18 18.43
N ARG A 127 -7.07 -2.07 18.97
CA ARG A 127 -8.53 -1.97 18.89
C ARG A 127 -9.02 -0.65 19.48
N GLU A 128 -8.64 -0.35 20.72
CA GLU A 128 -8.99 0.89 21.42
C GLU A 128 -8.53 2.12 20.66
N PHE A 129 -7.30 2.11 20.14
CA PHE A 129 -6.74 3.22 19.37
C PHE A 129 -7.51 3.47 18.08
N VAL A 130 -7.79 2.42 17.31
CA VAL A 130 -8.57 2.51 16.08
C VAL A 130 -9.98 3.01 16.41
N GLU A 131 -10.62 2.46 17.45
CA GLU A 131 -11.98 2.82 17.82
C GLU A 131 -12.10 4.29 18.23
N THR A 132 -11.10 4.78 18.95
CA THR A 132 -11.06 6.16 19.46
C THR A 132 -10.83 7.19 18.35
N PHE A 133 -9.87 6.93 17.46
CA PHE A 133 -9.40 7.95 16.52
C PHE A 133 -9.95 7.81 15.10
N ILE A 134 -10.17 6.59 14.58
CA ILE A 134 -10.59 6.45 13.18
C ILE A 134 -12.09 6.73 12.98
N TYR A 135 -12.95 6.20 13.85
CA TYR A 135 -14.40 6.37 13.69
C TYR A 135 -14.83 7.80 13.94
N ALA A 136 -14.23 8.47 14.94
CA ALA A 136 -14.47 9.90 15.18
C ALA A 136 -14.16 10.74 13.93
N GLU A 137 -13.02 10.52 13.27
CA GLU A 137 -12.67 11.24 12.04
C GLU A 137 -13.55 10.86 10.84
N LEU A 138 -14.00 9.59 10.75
CA LEU A 138 -14.92 9.16 9.70
C LEU A 138 -16.30 9.79 9.85
N ASP A 139 -16.84 9.83 11.06
CA ASP A 139 -18.14 10.45 11.35
C ASP A 139 -18.07 11.97 11.12
N LEU A 140 -16.96 12.62 11.51
CA LEU A 140 -16.69 14.03 11.20
C LEU A 140 -16.69 14.31 9.68
N LEU A 141 -16.01 13.46 8.89
CA LEU A 141 -15.99 13.60 7.43
C LEU A 141 -17.38 13.38 6.82
N LYS A 142 -18.19 12.47 7.38
CA LYS A 142 -19.54 12.20 6.88
C LYS A 142 -20.49 13.37 7.12
N GLU A 143 -20.48 13.95 8.32
CA GLU A 143 -21.37 15.05 8.70
C GLU A 143 -20.99 16.37 8.04
N LYS A 144 -19.69 16.64 7.87
CA LYS A 144 -19.19 17.94 7.41
C LYS A 144 -18.49 17.91 6.04
N SER A 145 -18.64 16.84 5.27
CA SER A 145 -17.94 16.62 3.98
C SER A 145 -17.85 17.85 3.07
N LEU A 146 -18.94 18.61 2.94
CA LEU A 146 -19.05 19.83 2.12
C LEU A 146 -18.73 21.15 2.85
N LYS A 147 -18.83 21.18 4.19
CA LYS A 147 -18.68 22.41 5.00
C LYS A 147 -17.27 22.61 5.56
N GLN A 148 -16.44 21.55 5.57
CA GLN A 148 -15.07 21.60 6.06
C GLN A 148 -14.13 22.35 5.11
N SER A 149 -13.11 23.00 5.69
CA SER A 149 -12.01 23.56 4.91
C SER A 149 -11.21 22.43 4.24
N ASN A 150 -10.64 22.70 3.06
CA ASN A 150 -9.78 21.73 2.35
C ASN A 150 -8.61 21.24 3.24
N ASN A 151 -8.10 22.08 4.14
CA ASN A 151 -7.02 21.74 5.07
C ASN A 151 -7.47 20.76 6.17
N GLU A 152 -8.65 20.98 6.77
CA GLU A 152 -9.22 20.05 7.76
C GLU A 152 -9.52 18.69 7.13
N ARG A 153 -10.14 18.70 5.94
CA ARG A 153 -10.43 17.47 5.19
C ARG A 153 -9.15 16.70 4.89
N LEU A 154 -8.11 17.39 4.42
CA LEU A 154 -6.81 16.79 4.14
C LEU A 154 -6.15 16.21 5.39
N ARG A 155 -6.26 16.90 6.54
CA ARG A 155 -5.77 16.42 7.84
C ARG A 155 -6.45 15.11 8.22
N SER A 156 -7.79 15.11 8.28
CA SER A 156 -8.60 13.93 8.64
C SER A 156 -8.30 12.75 7.73
N LEU A 157 -8.25 12.97 6.41
CA LEU A 157 -7.89 11.92 5.44
C LEU A 157 -6.46 11.40 5.65
N THR A 158 -5.50 12.28 5.96
CA THR A 158 -4.11 11.86 6.19
C THR A 158 -3.99 10.98 7.44
N ILE A 159 -4.72 11.30 8.49
CA ILE A 159 -4.76 10.54 9.74
C ILE A 159 -5.40 9.17 9.48
N ILE A 160 -6.60 9.14 8.89
CA ILE A 160 -7.32 7.90 8.55
C ILE A 160 -6.43 7.00 7.69
N HIS A 161 -5.78 7.55 6.65
CA HIS A 161 -4.91 6.79 5.78
C HIS A 161 -3.76 6.09 6.51
N ASN A 162 -3.07 6.82 7.41
CA ASN A 162 -1.93 6.27 8.11
C ASN A 162 -2.33 5.26 9.20
N ILE A 163 -3.43 5.51 9.90
CA ILE A 163 -4.01 4.57 10.86
C ILE A 163 -4.40 3.28 10.14
N ALA A 164 -5.16 3.41 9.05
CA ALA A 164 -5.65 2.28 8.26
C ALA A 164 -4.49 1.40 7.74
N ILE A 165 -3.47 2.00 7.11
CA ILE A 165 -2.29 1.25 6.64
C ILE A 165 -1.53 0.58 7.79
N GLY A 166 -1.49 1.21 8.97
CA GLY A 166 -0.84 0.68 10.15
C GLY A 166 -1.52 -0.59 10.68
N CYS A 167 -2.86 -0.64 10.69
CA CYS A 167 -3.63 -1.75 11.27
C CYS A 167 -4.15 -2.76 10.24
N PHE A 168 -4.06 -2.50 8.93
CA PHE A 168 -4.61 -3.41 7.91
C PHE A 168 -4.07 -4.84 7.98
N ARG A 169 -2.90 -5.10 8.57
CA ARG A 169 -2.40 -6.47 8.74
C ARG A 169 -3.30 -7.34 9.63
N ILE A 170 -3.96 -6.75 10.63
CA ILE A 170 -4.87 -7.45 11.55
C ILE A 170 -6.34 -7.39 11.13
N VAL A 171 -6.75 -6.36 10.38
CA VAL A 171 -8.14 -6.26 9.92
C VAL A 171 -8.43 -7.44 8.97
N PRO A 172 -9.61 -8.08 9.02
CA PRO A 172 -9.95 -9.19 8.12
C PRO A 172 -10.27 -8.70 6.69
N ARG A 173 -10.12 -9.60 5.71
CA ARG A 173 -10.50 -9.35 4.31
C ARG A 173 -12.02 -9.23 4.18
N PHE A 174 -12.46 -8.67 3.06
CA PHE A 174 -13.88 -8.74 2.68
C PHE A 174 -14.27 -10.19 2.40
N SER A 175 -15.46 -10.59 2.87
CA SER A 175 -16.13 -11.79 2.38
C SER A 175 -17.01 -11.37 1.22
N SER A 176 -16.50 -11.48 0.00
CA SER A 176 -17.22 -11.13 -1.24
C SER A 176 -17.04 -12.25 -2.26
N PRO A 177 -18.08 -12.56 -3.06
CA PRO A 177 -17.94 -13.57 -4.11
C PRO A 177 -16.87 -13.14 -5.12
N ASN A 178 -16.12 -14.13 -5.61
CA ASN A 178 -15.22 -13.94 -6.73
C ASN A 178 -16.03 -13.55 -7.98
N VAL A 179 -15.45 -12.69 -8.82
CA VAL A 179 -16.05 -12.33 -10.11
C VAL A 179 -16.09 -13.58 -10.99
N GLN A 180 -17.30 -14.02 -11.32
CA GLN A 180 -17.49 -15.18 -12.20
C GLN A 180 -17.21 -14.79 -13.66
N ASN A 181 -16.75 -15.76 -14.45
CA ASN A 181 -16.68 -15.70 -15.91
C ASN A 181 -15.80 -14.58 -16.52
N LEU A 182 -14.74 -14.13 -15.84
CA LEU A 182 -13.75 -13.23 -16.46
C LEU A 182 -13.06 -13.92 -17.65
N ILE A 183 -12.66 -15.18 -17.45
CA ILE A 183 -12.10 -16.07 -18.46
C ILE A 183 -12.58 -17.48 -18.11
N PRO A 184 -13.03 -18.30 -19.09
CA PRO A 184 -13.33 -19.70 -18.83
C PRO A 184 -12.06 -20.41 -18.34
N THR A 185 -12.09 -20.94 -17.12
CA THR A 185 -10.96 -21.66 -16.52
C THR A 185 -11.43 -23.06 -16.16
N VAL A 186 -10.70 -24.07 -16.64
CA VAL A 186 -10.98 -25.49 -16.36
C VAL A 186 -10.53 -25.87 -14.94
N VAL A 187 -9.56 -25.14 -14.39
CA VAL A 187 -9.04 -25.32 -13.03
C VAL A 187 -9.44 -24.12 -12.18
N PRO A 188 -9.86 -24.31 -10.91
CA PRO A 188 -10.12 -23.21 -10.00
C PRO A 188 -8.90 -22.30 -9.91
N CYS A 189 -9.06 -21.06 -10.34
CA CYS A 189 -8.04 -20.04 -10.14
C CYS A 189 -8.07 -19.65 -8.65
N SER A 190 -7.46 -20.44 -7.77
CA SER A 190 -7.35 -20.10 -6.35
C SER A 190 -6.17 -19.15 -6.12
N SER A 191 -6.29 -18.22 -5.16
CA SER A 191 -5.16 -17.39 -4.75
C SER A 191 -4.02 -18.28 -4.26
N GLN A 192 -2.90 -18.30 -4.98
CA GLN A 192 -1.72 -19.06 -4.60
C GLN A 192 -1.13 -18.42 -3.33
N PHE A 193 -1.30 -19.11 -2.20
CA PHE A 193 -0.72 -18.83 -0.89
C PHE A 193 -1.23 -17.56 -0.18
N GLN A 194 -2.25 -17.73 0.66
CA GLN A 194 -2.57 -16.76 1.71
C GLN A 194 -2.01 -17.27 3.03
N ASN A 195 -0.69 -17.21 3.18
CA ASN A 195 -0.04 -17.54 4.43
C ASN A 195 -0.17 -16.33 5.38
N GLN A 196 -0.81 -16.54 6.52
CA GLN A 196 -0.89 -15.56 7.60
C GLN A 196 -0.39 -16.21 8.88
N PHE A 197 0.28 -15.43 9.72
CA PHE A 197 0.61 -15.89 11.06
C PHE A 197 -0.68 -16.18 11.83
N SER A 198 -0.68 -17.28 12.60
CA SER A 198 -1.83 -17.74 13.38
C SER A 198 -2.34 -16.71 14.40
N ILE A 199 -1.49 -15.77 14.81
CA ILE A 199 -1.91 -14.67 15.67
C ILE A 199 -3.02 -13.81 15.03
N TYR A 200 -3.03 -13.70 13.70
CA TYR A 200 -4.03 -12.89 12.99
C TYR A 200 -5.42 -13.53 12.93
N SER A 201 -5.57 -14.81 13.27
CA SER A 201 -6.90 -15.40 13.46
C SER A 201 -7.49 -15.12 14.85
N LYS A 202 -6.67 -14.64 15.81
CA LYS A 202 -7.11 -14.29 17.17
C LYS A 202 -7.43 -12.80 17.32
N VAL A 203 -7.44 -12.04 16.22
CA VAL A 203 -7.65 -10.60 16.26
C VAL A 203 -9.00 -10.29 16.89
N PRO A 204 -9.05 -9.32 17.80
CA PRO A 204 -10.31 -8.87 18.35
C PRO A 204 -11.33 -8.46 17.32
N LYS A 205 -12.59 -8.73 17.61
CA LYS A 205 -13.69 -8.18 16.82
C LYS A 205 -13.75 -6.67 17.03
N PHE A 206 -13.36 -5.91 16.00
CA PHE A 206 -13.71 -4.50 15.89
C PHE A 206 -15.23 -4.33 15.90
N ARG A 207 -15.71 -3.14 16.27
CA ARG A 207 -17.13 -2.75 16.16
C ARG A 207 -17.76 -3.13 14.82
N GLU A 208 -17.05 -2.91 13.72
CA GLU A 208 -17.44 -3.29 12.36
C GLU A 208 -16.21 -3.59 11.51
N ASN A 209 -16.39 -4.19 10.33
CA ASN A 209 -15.26 -4.40 9.41
C ASN A 209 -14.76 -3.04 8.90
N LEU A 210 -13.65 -2.56 9.47
CA LEU A 210 -13.08 -1.26 9.17
C LEU A 210 -12.80 -1.07 7.68
N ARG A 211 -12.36 -2.11 6.96
CA ARG A 211 -12.14 -2.00 5.52
C ARG A 211 -13.42 -1.71 4.76
N LEU A 212 -14.52 -2.37 5.13
CA LEU A 212 -15.82 -2.17 4.49
C LEU A 212 -16.34 -0.77 4.75
N ARG A 213 -16.21 -0.29 5.99
CA ARG A 213 -16.58 1.07 6.33
C ARG A 213 -15.77 2.11 5.54
N LEU A 214 -14.45 1.95 5.50
CA LEU A 214 -13.56 2.83 4.73
C LEU A 214 -13.87 2.81 3.24
N LEU A 215 -14.16 1.63 2.67
CA LEU A 215 -14.53 1.50 1.26
C LEU A 215 -15.80 2.30 0.94
N ILE A 216 -16.85 2.14 1.74
CA ILE A 216 -18.14 2.81 1.54
C ILE A 216 -18.00 4.32 1.72
N ASP A 217 -17.40 4.77 2.82
CA ASP A 217 -17.31 6.19 3.15
C ASP A 217 -16.39 6.94 2.20
N MET A 218 -15.22 6.36 1.85
CA MET A 218 -14.32 6.98 0.86
C MET A 218 -14.92 6.95 -0.54
N GLY A 219 -15.67 5.91 -0.91
CA GLY A 219 -16.39 5.85 -2.19
C GLY A 219 -17.41 6.98 -2.33
N LYS A 220 -18.21 7.22 -1.28
CA LYS A 220 -19.16 8.35 -1.22
C LYS A 220 -18.44 9.70 -1.25
N LEU A 221 -17.40 9.86 -0.44
CA LEU A 221 -16.62 11.10 -0.37
C LEU A 221 -15.97 11.42 -1.72
N LEU A 222 -15.44 10.43 -2.43
CA LEU A 222 -14.85 10.63 -3.76
C LEU A 222 -15.88 11.15 -4.78
N ASN A 223 -17.12 10.65 -4.75
CA ASN A 223 -18.18 11.18 -5.62
C ASN A 223 -18.43 12.67 -5.33
N VAL A 224 -18.63 13.00 -4.05
CA VAL A 224 -18.88 14.38 -3.59
C VAL A 224 -17.72 15.31 -3.96
N LEU A 225 -16.47 14.88 -3.76
CA LEU A 225 -15.30 15.70 -4.08
C LEU A 225 -15.12 15.92 -5.58
N VAL A 226 -15.36 14.90 -6.40
CA VAL A 226 -15.24 15.04 -7.86
C VAL A 226 -16.32 15.96 -8.42
N GLU A 227 -17.53 15.95 -7.85
CA GLU A 227 -18.66 16.78 -8.29
C GLU A 227 -18.58 18.23 -7.78
N HIS A 228 -18.26 18.44 -6.49
CA HIS A 228 -18.37 19.75 -5.84
C HIS A 228 -17.03 20.45 -5.53
N HIS A 229 -15.92 19.71 -5.45
CA HIS A 229 -14.60 20.22 -5.05
C HIS A 229 -13.49 19.67 -5.93
N SER A 230 -13.64 19.80 -7.25
CA SER A 230 -12.69 19.26 -8.22
C SER A 230 -11.31 19.92 -8.18
N ASP A 231 -11.20 21.07 -7.51
CA ASP A 231 -9.98 21.80 -7.20
C ASP A 231 -9.18 21.20 -6.02
N ASP A 232 -9.81 20.45 -5.12
CA ASP A 232 -9.16 19.82 -3.96
C ASP A 232 -8.44 18.51 -4.35
N VAL A 233 -7.45 18.63 -5.23
CA VAL A 233 -6.64 17.52 -5.73
C VAL A 233 -5.92 16.79 -4.59
N SER A 234 -5.54 17.50 -3.52
CA SER A 234 -4.81 16.91 -2.39
C SER A 234 -5.68 15.95 -1.59
N SER A 235 -6.93 16.32 -1.27
CA SER A 235 -7.86 15.43 -0.58
C SER A 235 -8.29 14.27 -1.47
N ILE A 236 -8.59 14.53 -2.75
CA ILE A 236 -8.93 13.47 -3.72
C ILE A 236 -7.79 12.46 -3.82
N LYS A 237 -6.54 12.93 -3.81
CA LYS A 237 -5.34 12.08 -3.82
C LYS A 237 -5.27 11.12 -2.63
N ILE A 238 -5.58 11.59 -1.42
CA ILE A 238 -5.53 10.71 -0.25
C ILE A 238 -6.77 9.81 -0.18
N ALA A 239 -7.95 10.32 -0.52
CA ALA A 239 -9.19 9.56 -0.52
C ALA A 239 -9.14 8.33 -1.44
N HIS A 240 -8.67 8.49 -2.69
CA HIS A 240 -8.57 7.33 -3.59
C HIS A 240 -7.44 6.36 -3.19
N LYS A 241 -6.40 6.84 -2.50
CA LYS A 241 -5.37 5.99 -1.90
C LYS A 241 -5.89 5.16 -0.74
N ILE A 242 -6.76 5.73 0.12
CA ILE A 242 -7.43 4.95 1.17
C ILE A 242 -8.31 3.90 0.49
N TYR A 243 -9.10 4.33 -0.49
CA TYR A 243 -10.00 3.47 -1.24
C TYR A 243 -9.27 2.30 -1.92
N SER A 244 -8.16 2.54 -2.63
CA SER A 244 -7.32 1.48 -3.23
C SER A 244 -6.67 0.59 -2.16
N ALA A 245 -6.17 1.19 -1.06
CA ALA A 245 -5.53 0.46 0.02
C ALA A 245 -6.46 -0.54 0.71
N THR A 246 -7.78 -0.31 0.73
CA THR A 246 -8.73 -1.31 1.25
C THR A 246 -8.68 -2.64 0.49
N SER A 247 -8.39 -2.61 -0.82
CA SER A 247 -8.23 -3.78 -1.68
C SER A 247 -6.77 -4.26 -1.78
N ILE A 248 -5.78 -3.35 -1.71
CA ILE A 248 -4.37 -3.67 -1.96
C ILE A 248 -3.58 -3.94 -0.66
N CYS A 249 -3.92 -3.34 0.47
CA CYS A 249 -3.05 -3.46 1.65
C CYS A 249 -3.39 -4.73 2.45
N TYR A 250 -2.87 -5.86 1.95
CA TYR A 250 -2.79 -7.13 2.66
C TYR A 250 -1.32 -7.55 2.78
N GLY A 251 -0.86 -7.76 4.01
CA GLY A 251 0.52 -8.15 4.28
C GLY A 251 1.53 -7.03 3.99
N ALA A 252 2.72 -7.44 3.54
CA ALA A 252 3.85 -6.58 3.29
C ALA A 252 3.71 -5.78 1.98
N SER A 253 4.26 -4.56 1.96
CA SER A 253 4.31 -3.75 0.73
C SER A 253 5.36 -4.29 -0.23
N LYS A 254 4.98 -4.55 -1.49
CA LYS A 254 5.91 -5.01 -2.54
C LYS A 254 7.10 -4.08 -2.74
N HIS A 255 6.88 -2.76 -2.65
CA HIS A 255 7.97 -1.79 -2.72
C HIS A 255 8.96 -1.98 -1.56
N HIS A 256 8.45 -2.12 -0.33
CA HIS A 256 9.27 -2.36 0.85
C HIS A 256 10.10 -3.64 0.73
N ILE A 257 9.48 -4.74 0.27
CA ILE A 257 10.17 -6.02 0.02
C ILE A 257 11.28 -5.85 -1.02
N ASN A 258 11.00 -5.14 -2.12
CA ASN A 258 11.99 -4.92 -3.17
C ASN A 258 13.18 -4.08 -2.67
N ASP A 259 12.93 -3.08 -1.83
CA ASP A 259 13.99 -2.27 -1.23
C ASP A 259 14.85 -3.11 -0.28
N MET A 260 14.23 -3.92 0.59
CA MET A 260 14.94 -4.86 1.46
C MET A 260 15.76 -5.89 0.65
N ARG A 261 15.20 -6.39 -0.46
CA ARG A 261 15.89 -7.33 -1.35
C ARG A 261 17.13 -6.70 -2.00
N LYS A 262 17.01 -5.47 -2.50
CA LYS A 262 18.14 -4.71 -3.07
C LYS A 262 19.20 -4.44 -2.01
N GLU A 263 18.79 -4.00 -0.83
CA GLU A 263 19.70 -3.76 0.29
C GLU A 263 20.46 -5.04 0.69
N LEU A 264 19.77 -6.18 0.76
CA LEU A 264 20.38 -7.48 1.04
C LEU A 264 21.35 -7.89 -0.07
N GLN A 265 20.99 -7.70 -1.35
CA GLN A 265 21.85 -8.01 -2.48
C GLN A 265 23.14 -7.18 -2.46
N SER A 266 23.02 -5.86 -2.23
CA SER A 266 24.17 -4.97 -2.07
C SER A 266 25.06 -5.42 -0.92
N ASN A 267 24.49 -5.66 0.27
CA ASN A 267 25.26 -6.12 1.43
C ASN A 267 25.94 -7.47 1.20
N LYS A 268 25.28 -8.41 0.50
CA LYS A 268 25.87 -9.70 0.14
C LYS A 268 27.09 -9.52 -0.78
N LEU A 269 27.09 -8.56 -1.69
CA LEU A 269 28.24 -8.31 -2.57
C LEU A 269 29.48 -7.82 -1.81
N PHE A 270 29.30 -6.95 -0.81
CA PHE A 270 30.42 -6.39 -0.03
C PHE A 270 30.94 -7.35 1.06
N ILE A 271 30.04 -8.12 1.68
CA ILE A 271 30.34 -8.84 2.92
C ILE A 271 30.55 -10.35 2.70
N LYS A 272 30.07 -10.92 1.58
CA LYS A 272 30.16 -12.37 1.34
C LYS A 272 31.63 -12.79 1.18
N ASN A 273 32.10 -13.62 2.10
CA ASN A 273 33.36 -14.32 1.94
C ASN A 273 33.21 -15.41 0.86
N LYS A 274 33.82 -15.20 -0.32
CA LYS A 274 33.74 -16.14 -1.44
C LYS A 274 34.53 -17.43 -1.21
N LEU A 275 35.51 -17.42 -0.30
CA LEU A 275 36.40 -18.55 -0.02
C LEU A 275 35.74 -19.57 0.91
N CYS A 276 34.97 -19.11 1.91
CA CYS A 276 34.36 -19.97 2.93
C CYS A 276 32.99 -20.55 2.55
N GLY A 277 32.57 -20.42 1.28
CA GLY A 277 31.30 -20.93 0.77
C GLY A 277 30.06 -20.20 1.32
N GLU A 278 28.86 -20.71 1.04
CA GLU A 278 27.60 -20.04 1.40
C GLU A 278 27.17 -20.22 2.87
N ARG A 279 27.84 -21.09 3.63
CA ARG A 279 27.44 -21.49 4.99
C ARG A 279 28.08 -20.68 6.12
N GLN A 280 29.00 -19.76 5.81
CA GLN A 280 29.68 -18.92 6.80
C GLN A 280 29.41 -17.43 6.57
N ASN A 281 28.14 -17.06 6.43
CA ASN A 281 27.77 -15.64 6.34
C ASN A 281 27.81 -15.00 7.73
N PRO A 282 28.19 -13.71 7.84
CA PRO A 282 28.02 -12.96 9.07
C PRO A 282 26.56 -12.95 9.51
N GLN A 283 26.35 -13.02 10.82
CA GLN A 283 25.01 -13.09 11.43
C GLN A 283 24.06 -12.03 10.91
N TYR A 284 24.53 -10.80 10.73
CA TYR A 284 23.74 -9.70 10.19
C TYR A 284 23.07 -10.01 8.84
N LEU A 285 23.79 -10.65 7.90
CA LEU A 285 23.24 -11.02 6.59
C LEU A 285 22.16 -12.08 6.73
N THR A 286 22.38 -13.08 7.59
CA THR A 286 21.41 -14.14 7.87
C THR A 286 20.16 -13.56 8.53
N MET A 287 20.32 -12.68 9.54
CA MET A 287 19.18 -12.00 10.17
C MET A 287 18.40 -11.18 9.15
N LYS A 288 19.06 -10.34 8.33
CA LYS A 288 18.39 -9.61 7.25
C LYS A 288 17.66 -10.51 6.26
N ARG A 289 18.22 -11.69 5.96
CA ARG A 289 17.56 -12.69 5.11
C ARG A 289 16.30 -13.24 5.75
N ILE A 290 16.32 -13.50 7.06
CA ILE A 290 15.17 -13.97 7.84
C ILE A 290 14.09 -12.89 7.91
N ALA A 291 14.44 -11.62 8.17
CA ALA A 291 13.50 -10.50 8.11
C ALA A 291 12.82 -10.39 6.74
N LEU A 292 13.59 -10.51 5.65
CA LEU A 292 13.02 -10.51 4.29
C LEU A 292 12.08 -11.69 4.08
N GLN A 293 12.39 -12.86 4.63
CA GLN A 293 11.56 -14.05 4.50
C GLN A 293 10.23 -13.91 5.26
N ILE A 294 10.23 -13.24 6.42
CA ILE A 294 9.00 -12.93 7.16
C ILE A 294 8.08 -12.04 6.31
N GLU A 295 8.60 -10.96 5.74
CA GLU A 295 7.79 -10.06 4.91
C GLU A 295 7.31 -10.75 3.62
N LEU A 296 8.10 -11.68 3.07
CA LEU A 296 7.69 -12.51 1.93
C LEU A 296 6.62 -13.54 2.30
N PHE A 297 6.65 -14.08 3.51
CA PHE A 297 5.69 -15.08 3.97
C PHE A 297 4.26 -14.54 3.94
N GLU A 298 4.06 -13.27 4.25
CA GLU A 298 2.74 -12.61 4.22
C GLU A 298 2.43 -11.94 2.89
N MET A 299 3.34 -12.00 1.91
CA MET A 299 3.13 -11.43 0.60
C MET A 299 2.13 -12.31 -0.17
N VAL A 300 1.03 -11.71 -0.64
CA VAL A 300 0.09 -12.36 -1.55
C VAL A 300 0.41 -11.95 -2.96
N GLU A 301 0.94 -12.87 -3.76
CA GLU A 301 1.47 -12.51 -5.08
C GLU A 301 0.40 -12.48 -6.19
N TYR A 302 -0.73 -13.18 -6.06
CA TYR A 302 -1.85 -13.12 -7.01
C TYR A 302 -3.20 -13.46 -6.36
N GLY A 303 -4.03 -12.44 -6.14
CA GLY A 303 -5.38 -12.61 -5.59
C GLY A 303 -6.40 -12.99 -6.68
N THR A 304 -7.46 -13.69 -6.30
CA THR A 304 -8.68 -13.77 -7.11
C THR A 304 -9.43 -12.45 -7.01
N LEU A 305 -9.94 -11.97 -8.14
CA LEU A 305 -10.70 -10.72 -8.16
C LEU A 305 -12.08 -10.94 -7.53
N THR A 306 -12.39 -10.22 -6.46
CA THR A 306 -13.75 -10.18 -5.88
C THR A 306 -14.61 -9.11 -6.54
N GLU A 307 -15.94 -9.18 -6.39
CA GLU A 307 -16.84 -8.13 -6.93
C GLU A 307 -16.53 -6.75 -6.34
N ILE A 308 -16.08 -6.69 -5.08
CA ILE A 308 -15.61 -5.46 -4.45
C ILE A 308 -14.34 -4.93 -5.14
N ASP A 309 -13.37 -5.79 -5.43
CA ASP A 309 -12.14 -5.39 -6.12
C ASP A 309 -12.42 -4.87 -7.54
N LYS A 310 -13.41 -5.47 -8.21
CA LYS A 310 -13.93 -4.97 -9.49
C LYS A 310 -14.56 -3.58 -9.35
N GLN A 311 -15.39 -3.34 -8.33
CA GLN A 311 -15.91 -1.99 -8.06
C GLN A 311 -14.78 -0.98 -7.83
N VAL A 312 -13.76 -1.36 -7.05
CA VAL A 312 -12.59 -0.52 -6.78
C VAL A 312 -11.86 -0.20 -8.09
N THR A 313 -11.60 -1.21 -8.91
CA THR A 313 -10.94 -1.07 -10.21
C THR A 313 -11.71 -0.12 -11.13
N LEU A 314 -13.04 -0.25 -11.20
CA LEU A 314 -13.89 0.58 -12.03
C LEU A 314 -13.92 2.04 -11.56
N LYS A 315 -13.95 2.28 -10.25
CA LYS A 315 -13.91 3.64 -9.70
C LYS A 315 -12.55 4.31 -9.92
N LEU A 316 -11.45 3.57 -9.73
CA LEU A 316 -10.10 4.06 -10.05
C LEU A 316 -9.93 4.35 -11.55
N PHE A 317 -10.55 3.53 -12.42
CA PHE A 317 -10.58 3.78 -13.86
C PHE A 317 -11.31 5.09 -14.19
N GLU A 318 -12.46 5.36 -13.58
CA GLU A 318 -13.19 6.63 -13.74
C GLU A 318 -12.34 7.84 -13.34
N LEU A 319 -11.62 7.76 -12.23
CA LEU A 319 -10.69 8.81 -11.79
C LEU A 319 -9.47 8.94 -12.73
N SER A 320 -9.05 7.85 -13.37
CA SER A 320 -7.91 7.81 -14.31
C SER A 320 -8.22 8.47 -15.66
N ILE A 321 -9.50 8.73 -15.95
CA ILE A 321 -9.98 9.46 -17.14
C ILE A 321 -10.55 10.84 -16.79
N ASN A 322 -10.35 11.34 -15.56
CA ASN A 322 -10.84 12.65 -15.14
C ASN A 322 -10.22 13.81 -15.97
N ARG A 323 -10.89 14.97 -16.05
CA ARG A 323 -10.38 16.17 -16.72
C ARG A 323 -9.02 16.62 -16.16
N TYR A 324 -8.90 16.66 -14.83
CA TYR A 324 -7.68 17.12 -14.17
C TYR A 324 -6.54 16.11 -14.32
N SER A 325 -5.45 16.55 -14.96
CA SER A 325 -4.26 15.72 -15.24
C SER A 325 -3.60 15.18 -13.97
N GLU A 326 -3.58 15.97 -12.89
CA GLU A 326 -3.01 15.53 -11.62
C GLU A 326 -3.81 14.41 -10.96
N ILE A 327 -5.15 14.49 -10.99
CA ILE A 327 -6.03 13.44 -10.49
C ILE A 327 -5.81 12.16 -11.29
N ARG A 328 -5.79 12.27 -12.64
CA ARG A 328 -5.50 11.15 -13.54
C ARG A 328 -4.20 10.45 -13.19
N ARG A 329 -3.09 11.18 -13.09
CA ARG A 329 -1.76 10.62 -12.83
C ARG A 329 -1.72 9.82 -11.52
N HIS A 330 -2.33 10.34 -10.46
CA HIS A 330 -2.33 9.63 -9.17
C HIS A 330 -3.27 8.42 -9.18
N ALA A 331 -4.46 8.54 -9.76
CA ALA A 331 -5.39 7.42 -9.90
C ALA A 331 -4.81 6.28 -10.74
N GLN A 332 -4.06 6.59 -11.81
CA GLN A 332 -3.40 5.60 -12.66
C GLN A 332 -2.35 4.78 -11.89
N ILE A 333 -1.57 5.40 -11.00
CA ILE A 333 -0.58 4.68 -10.16
C ILE A 333 -1.28 3.63 -9.29
N GLU A 334 -2.39 4.01 -8.66
CA GLU A 334 -3.17 3.11 -7.82
C GLU A 334 -3.90 2.04 -8.65
N LEU A 335 -4.45 2.41 -9.82
CA LEU A 335 -5.06 1.49 -10.77
C LEU A 335 -4.08 0.41 -11.22
N PHE A 336 -2.86 0.77 -11.62
CA PHE A 336 -1.83 -0.20 -12.01
C PHE A 336 -1.45 -1.13 -10.85
N SER A 337 -1.50 -0.64 -9.61
CA SER A 337 -1.24 -1.44 -8.42
C SER A 337 -2.35 -2.48 -8.16
N VAL A 338 -3.61 -2.14 -8.45
CA VAL A 338 -4.73 -3.11 -8.43
C VAL A 338 -4.59 -4.11 -9.59
N LEU A 339 -4.33 -3.62 -10.81
CA LEU A 339 -4.25 -4.47 -12.00
C LEU A 339 -3.11 -5.50 -11.92
N HIS A 340 -1.96 -5.10 -11.37
CA HIS A 340 -0.82 -5.99 -11.16
C HIS A 340 -1.12 -7.11 -10.14
N ARG A 341 -2.00 -6.84 -9.18
CA ARG A 341 -2.27 -7.72 -8.02
C ARG A 341 -3.24 -8.85 -8.32
N TYR A 342 -4.27 -8.57 -9.10
CA TYR A 342 -5.35 -9.51 -9.36
C TYR A 342 -5.21 -10.08 -10.76
N ARG A 343 -5.28 -11.41 -10.85
CA ARG A 343 -5.15 -12.12 -12.11
C ARG A 343 -6.34 -11.79 -13.01
N PHE A 344 -6.07 -11.49 -14.29
CA PHE A 344 -7.07 -11.13 -15.31
C PHE A 344 -7.91 -9.87 -15.00
N SER A 345 -7.49 -9.03 -14.06
CA SER A 345 -8.19 -7.80 -13.70
C SER A 345 -8.28 -6.78 -14.86
N SER A 346 -7.36 -6.85 -15.82
CA SER A 346 -7.35 -6.06 -17.05
C SER A 346 -8.66 -6.16 -17.83
N GLN A 347 -9.26 -7.36 -17.88
CA GLN A 347 -10.49 -7.63 -18.62
C GLN A 347 -11.66 -6.75 -18.18
N VAL A 348 -11.67 -6.32 -16.92
CA VAL A 348 -12.70 -5.45 -16.36
C VAL A 348 -12.75 -4.09 -17.07
N ILE A 349 -11.60 -3.57 -17.50
CA ILE A 349 -11.48 -2.23 -18.07
C ILE A 349 -11.30 -2.22 -19.59
N VAL A 350 -10.80 -3.31 -20.20
CA VAL A 350 -10.54 -3.40 -21.65
C VAL A 350 -11.73 -2.96 -22.50
N ASN A 351 -12.92 -3.52 -22.24
CA ASN A 351 -14.13 -3.19 -23.02
C ASN A 351 -14.54 -1.72 -22.87
N ARG A 352 -14.33 -1.14 -21.68
CA ARG A 352 -14.61 0.28 -21.44
C ARG A 352 -13.63 1.17 -22.18
N ILE A 353 -12.34 0.84 -22.18
CA ILE A 353 -11.30 1.56 -22.93
C ILE A 353 -11.67 1.57 -24.41
N ILE A 354 -11.99 0.41 -25.01
CA ILE A 354 -12.35 0.30 -26.42
C ILE A 354 -13.56 1.17 -26.76
N LYS A 355 -14.58 1.21 -25.89
CA LYS A 355 -15.74 2.09 -26.06
C LYS A 355 -15.33 3.56 -26.13
N PHE A 356 -14.44 4.02 -25.24
CA PHE A 356 -13.93 5.39 -25.26
C PHE A 356 -13.07 5.69 -26.50
N LEU A 357 -12.27 4.72 -26.98
CA LEU A 357 -11.44 4.91 -28.18
C LEU A 357 -12.26 4.96 -29.47
N ASN A 358 -13.35 4.18 -29.56
CA ASN A 358 -14.19 4.09 -30.76
C ASN A 358 -15.28 5.16 -30.85
N THR A 359 -15.57 5.89 -29.77
CA THR A 359 -16.66 6.88 -29.77
C THR A 359 -16.28 8.08 -30.67
N SER A 360 -16.97 8.23 -31.81
CA SER A 360 -16.70 9.20 -32.87
C SER A 360 -17.29 10.61 -32.62
N GLY A 361 -17.79 10.89 -31.40
CA GLY A 361 -18.40 12.18 -31.04
C GLY A 361 -17.45 13.18 -30.39
N THR A 362 -18.02 14.24 -29.80
CA THR A 362 -17.35 15.24 -28.94
C THR A 362 -16.89 14.63 -27.62
N VAL A 363 -15.99 13.64 -27.68
CA VAL A 363 -15.38 13.05 -26.48
C VAL A 363 -14.35 14.02 -25.94
N ASP A 364 -14.38 14.23 -24.64
CA ASP A 364 -13.41 15.06 -23.94
C ASP A 364 -11.99 14.54 -24.22
N HIS A 365 -11.15 15.36 -24.85
CA HIS A 365 -9.79 14.98 -25.21
C HIS A 365 -8.98 14.49 -24.00
N ASP A 366 -9.32 14.96 -22.80
CA ASP A 366 -8.68 14.51 -21.57
C ASP A 366 -9.02 13.06 -21.20
N GLN A 367 -10.23 12.59 -21.50
CA GLN A 367 -10.62 11.20 -21.26
C GLN A 367 -9.84 10.25 -22.19
N ILE A 368 -9.71 10.61 -23.47
CA ILE A 368 -8.93 9.83 -24.45
C ILE A 368 -7.47 9.78 -24.01
N LYS A 369 -6.89 10.92 -23.62
CA LYS A 369 -5.52 10.98 -23.12
C LYS A 369 -5.34 10.13 -21.86
N GLY A 370 -6.32 10.11 -20.96
CA GLY A 370 -6.35 9.22 -19.80
C GLY A 370 -6.31 7.74 -20.20
N CYS A 371 -7.13 7.32 -21.16
CA CYS A 371 -7.14 5.96 -21.68
C CYS A 371 -5.79 5.58 -22.31
N LEU A 372 -5.19 6.48 -23.09
CA LEU A 372 -3.87 6.24 -23.69
C LEU A 372 -2.77 6.08 -22.65
N TYR A 373 -2.79 6.85 -21.55
CA TYR A 373 -1.83 6.64 -20.44
C TYR A 373 -2.04 5.30 -19.73
N ILE A 374 -3.30 4.84 -19.57
CA ILE A 374 -3.58 3.51 -19.03
C ILE A 374 -3.00 2.42 -19.95
N LEU A 375 -3.17 2.58 -21.27
CA LEU A 375 -2.64 1.65 -22.27
C LEU A 375 -1.11 1.66 -22.35
N LEU A 376 -0.48 2.83 -22.25
CA LEU A 376 0.98 2.98 -22.15
C LEU A 376 1.52 2.22 -20.92
N GLY A 377 0.73 2.15 -19.85
CA GLY A 377 1.10 1.45 -18.63
C GLY A 377 2.28 2.11 -17.91
N ASN A 378 2.86 1.41 -16.94
CA ASN A 378 4.07 1.81 -16.25
C ASN A 378 5.16 0.74 -16.39
N ASN A 379 6.24 0.84 -15.60
CA ASN A 379 7.32 -0.17 -15.62
C ASN A 379 6.91 -1.49 -14.97
N THR A 380 5.85 -1.50 -14.16
CA THR A 380 5.39 -2.69 -13.44
C THR A 380 4.29 -3.44 -14.19
N TYR A 381 3.51 -2.73 -15.01
CA TYR A 381 2.30 -3.25 -15.62
C TYR A 381 2.09 -2.63 -17.01
N PHE A 382 1.92 -3.48 -18.03
CA PHE A 382 1.66 -3.09 -19.41
C PHE A 382 0.64 -4.03 -20.05
N MET A 383 -0.59 -3.54 -20.22
CA MET A 383 -1.73 -4.35 -20.67
C MET A 383 -1.58 -4.87 -22.10
N LEU A 384 -0.96 -4.09 -22.98
CA LEU A 384 -0.88 -4.36 -24.42
C LEU A 384 0.01 -5.55 -24.80
N THR A 385 0.77 -6.08 -23.84
CA THR A 385 1.60 -7.27 -23.99
C THR A 385 1.20 -8.38 -23.03
N GLU A 386 0.01 -8.33 -22.41
CA GLU A 386 -0.47 -9.44 -21.57
C GLU A 386 -0.62 -10.75 -22.38
N ASP A 387 -0.52 -11.90 -21.71
CA ASP A 387 -0.52 -13.26 -22.30
C ASP A 387 -1.87 -13.72 -22.87
N SER A 388 -2.71 -12.78 -23.34
CA SER A 388 -4.01 -13.09 -23.92
C SER A 388 -4.15 -12.49 -25.31
N TRP A 389 -4.12 -13.37 -26.32
CA TRP A 389 -4.37 -13.01 -27.72
C TRP A 389 -5.71 -12.27 -27.90
N ILE A 390 -6.74 -12.67 -27.15
CA ILE A 390 -8.07 -12.02 -27.14
C ILE A 390 -7.99 -10.53 -26.80
N THR A 391 -7.13 -10.15 -25.87
CA THR A 391 -6.96 -8.75 -25.45
C THR A 391 -6.21 -7.95 -26.50
N ILE A 392 -5.18 -8.56 -27.09
CA ILE A 392 -4.37 -7.97 -28.16
C ILE A 392 -5.23 -7.73 -29.40
N GLU A 393 -6.01 -8.72 -29.82
CA GLU A 393 -6.93 -8.67 -30.96
C GLU A 393 -7.95 -7.53 -30.81
N LYS A 394 -8.41 -7.26 -29.59
CA LYS A 394 -9.36 -6.16 -29.34
C LYS A 394 -8.68 -4.79 -29.25
N LEU A 395 -7.53 -4.70 -28.58
CA LEU A 395 -6.89 -3.42 -28.26
C LEU A 395 -6.08 -2.85 -29.44
N TRP A 396 -5.31 -3.67 -30.16
CA TRP A 396 -4.42 -3.17 -31.21
C TRP A 396 -5.21 -2.54 -32.37
N PRO A 397 -6.27 -3.17 -32.92
CA PRO A 397 -7.09 -2.54 -33.95
C PRO A 397 -7.81 -1.29 -33.43
N ALA A 398 -8.25 -1.28 -32.17
CA ALA A 398 -8.89 -0.11 -31.58
C ALA A 398 -7.93 1.09 -31.51
N ILE A 399 -6.65 0.87 -31.20
CA ILE A 399 -5.63 1.93 -31.19
C ILE A 399 -5.37 2.46 -32.61
N VAL A 400 -5.27 1.57 -33.60
CA VAL A 400 -4.99 1.96 -34.99
C VAL A 400 -6.17 2.72 -35.62
N ARG A 401 -7.40 2.33 -35.29
CA ARG A 401 -8.64 2.95 -35.81
C ARG A 401 -9.01 4.27 -35.12
N MET A 402 -8.19 4.79 -34.20
CA MET A 402 -8.50 6.03 -33.49
C MET A 402 -8.46 7.24 -34.42
N ASN A 403 -9.62 7.86 -34.65
CA ASN A 403 -9.75 9.06 -35.48
C ASN A 403 -9.39 10.38 -34.76
N HIS A 404 -9.11 10.35 -33.46
CA HIS A 404 -9.00 11.55 -32.60
C HIS A 404 -7.55 12.01 -32.31
N ALA A 405 -6.57 11.53 -33.06
CA ALA A 405 -5.15 11.81 -32.86
C ALA A 405 -4.69 13.15 -33.48
N ASN A 406 -5.48 14.21 -33.35
CA ASN A 406 -5.19 15.50 -34.00
C ASN A 406 -4.18 16.36 -33.21
N LYS A 407 -4.06 16.14 -31.89
CA LYS A 407 -3.12 16.88 -31.04
C LYS A 407 -1.76 16.18 -30.98
N ILE A 408 -0.68 16.95 -31.09
CA ILE A 408 0.71 16.48 -31.00
C ILE A 408 0.94 15.64 -29.74
N SER A 409 0.39 16.05 -28.58
CA SER A 409 0.57 15.28 -27.34
C SER A 409 -0.04 13.88 -27.38
N THR A 410 -1.12 13.68 -28.14
CA THR A 410 -1.78 12.38 -28.32
C THR A 410 -0.99 11.52 -29.31
N GLN A 411 -0.47 12.13 -30.38
CA GLN A 411 0.39 11.46 -31.35
C GLN A 411 1.71 10.99 -30.72
N ASN A 412 2.34 11.82 -29.88
CA ASN A 412 3.54 11.43 -29.13
C ASN A 412 3.27 10.23 -28.23
N LEU A 413 2.13 10.20 -27.53
CA LEU A 413 1.72 9.06 -26.71
C LEU A 413 1.54 7.78 -27.54
N LEU A 414 0.92 7.88 -28.72
CA LEU A 414 0.77 6.73 -29.63
C LEU A 414 2.13 6.22 -30.11
N ASN A 415 3.06 7.12 -30.44
CA ASN A 415 4.43 6.76 -30.81
C ASN A 415 5.17 6.08 -29.64
N GLU A 416 5.02 6.58 -28.41
CA GLU A 416 5.57 5.94 -27.22
C GLU A 416 4.98 4.54 -26.99
N ILE A 417 3.67 4.38 -27.14
CA ILE A 417 3.00 3.08 -27.05
C ILE A 417 3.57 2.12 -28.10
N LYS A 418 3.65 2.55 -29.37
CA LYS A 418 4.21 1.74 -30.46
C LYS A 418 5.65 1.32 -30.17
N ASN A 419 6.49 2.25 -29.70
CA ASN A 419 7.87 1.96 -29.33
C ASN A 419 7.96 0.98 -28.16
N LYS A 420 7.06 1.11 -27.17
CA LYS A 420 7.02 0.21 -26.00
C LYS A 420 6.54 -1.19 -26.39
N ILE A 421 5.53 -1.30 -27.27
CA ILE A 421 5.11 -2.59 -27.85
C ILE A 421 6.30 -3.25 -28.55
N ASN A 422 6.99 -2.54 -29.44
CA ASN A 422 8.14 -3.10 -30.18
C ASN A 422 9.29 -3.56 -29.26
N ARG A 423 9.49 -2.92 -28.10
CA ARG A 423 10.54 -3.28 -27.14
C ARG A 423 10.18 -4.45 -26.23
N VAL A 424 8.91 -4.57 -25.85
CA VAL A 424 8.46 -5.47 -24.77
C VAL A 424 7.71 -6.69 -25.32
N PHE A 425 7.14 -6.60 -26.52
CA PHE A 425 6.41 -7.69 -27.13
C PHE A 425 7.36 -8.84 -27.47
N VAL A 426 7.15 -9.96 -26.81
CA VAL A 426 7.80 -11.24 -27.12
C VAL A 426 6.80 -12.05 -27.94
N THR A 427 7.25 -12.62 -29.06
CA THR A 427 6.46 -13.51 -29.91
C THR A 427 5.91 -14.65 -29.05
N LYS A 428 4.59 -14.77 -28.99
CA LYS A 428 3.94 -15.79 -28.15
C LYS A 428 3.65 -17.02 -29.00
N GLU A 429 3.78 -18.19 -28.38
CA GLU A 429 3.47 -19.46 -29.03
C GLU A 429 1.99 -19.45 -29.48
N ILE A 430 1.78 -19.65 -30.77
CA ILE A 430 0.48 -20.01 -31.32
C ILE A 430 0.46 -21.53 -31.30
N ILE A 431 -0.04 -22.10 -30.19
CA ILE A 431 -0.28 -23.54 -30.14
C ILE A 431 -1.54 -23.79 -30.96
N GLN A 432 -1.37 -24.16 -32.23
CA GLN A 432 -2.46 -24.73 -33.02
C GLN A 432 -2.83 -26.07 -32.39
N ASN A 433 -3.98 -26.12 -31.72
CA ASN A 433 -4.64 -27.39 -31.45
C ASN A 433 -5.14 -27.93 -32.78
N ILE A 434 -4.28 -28.63 -33.52
CA ILE A 434 -4.70 -29.46 -34.64
C ILE A 434 -5.49 -30.61 -34.01
N ALA A 435 -6.81 -30.48 -33.99
CA ALA A 435 -7.68 -31.62 -33.80
C ALA A 435 -7.45 -32.51 -35.03
N PHE A 436 -6.75 -33.63 -34.83
CA PHE A 436 -6.81 -34.72 -35.80
C PHE A 436 -8.24 -35.27 -35.75
N GLU A 437 -9.00 -35.05 -36.82
CA GLU A 437 -10.32 -35.65 -37.05
C GLU A 437 -10.26 -37.18 -37.09
#